data_AF-A0A161YTN8-F1
#
_entry.id   AF-A0A161YTN8-F1
#
_cell.length_a   1.000
_cell.length_b   1.000
_cell.length_c   1.000
_cell.angle_alpha   90.00
_cell.angle_beta   90.00
_cell.angle_gamma   90.00
#
_symmetry.space_group_name_H-M   'P 1'
#
loop_
_entity.id
_entity.type
_entity.pdbx_description
1 polymer ?
#
loop_
_entity_poly.entity_id
_entity_poly.type
_entity_poly.pdbx_seq_one_letter_code
_entity_poly.pdbx_strand_id
1 'polypeptide(L)'
;MSLEQDITRVVEATEGLTATVDNQISEITNKLNTAVAETKTKVDAHLASADALLNSYEERQSHFRTTKNQALVANTAGTFPLNWSSGYVTKATLLEKVETDIDADQRTPLAREFLRAMDSDTKWFAQNFNIWELEFAPNRGGENSHVDAYLMYQYTRRATHVTVGAIVKHISGVVPHGMWCQGLQAGEPAKLCGTHYTHSQRNRYLHCHPYSAGKNLPADQKGVIQVALPAVVTGHVPLDKAWGQFAYIGDDAYDVVT
;
A
#
# COMPACT_ATOMS: atom_id res chain seq x y z
N MET A 1 79.95 -9.87 -40.11
CA MET A 1 79.10 -10.25 -38.96
C MET A 1 78.94 -11.75 -39.03
N SER A 2 79.21 -12.46 -37.93
CA SER A 2 79.01 -13.92 -37.86
C SER A 2 77.56 -14.24 -37.51
N LEU A 3 77.06 -15.41 -37.93
CA LEU A 3 75.72 -15.91 -37.60
C LEU A 3 75.39 -15.85 -36.10
N GLU A 4 76.39 -16.05 -35.23
CA GLU A 4 76.24 -15.97 -33.78
C GLU A 4 75.93 -14.55 -33.29
N GLN A 5 76.51 -13.52 -33.93
CA GLN A 5 76.22 -12.12 -33.61
C GLN A 5 74.80 -11.72 -34.04
N ASP A 6 74.32 -12.27 -35.17
CA ASP A 6 72.97 -12.02 -35.66
C ASP A 6 71.91 -12.74 -34.79
N ILE A 7 72.17 -13.97 -34.35
CA ILE A 7 71.30 -14.70 -33.41
C ILE A 7 71.18 -13.95 -32.08
N THR A 8 72.30 -13.47 -31.53
CA THR A 8 72.30 -12.72 -30.26
C THR A 8 71.44 -11.46 -30.36
N ARG A 9 71.57 -10.70 -31.45
CA ARG A 9 70.74 -9.51 -31.70
C ARG A 9 69.24 -9.81 -31.80
N VAL A 10 68.87 -10.93 -32.43
CA VAL A 10 67.46 -11.34 -32.54
C VAL A 10 66.90 -11.71 -31.17
N VAL A 11 67.67 -12.41 -30.34
CA VAL A 11 67.26 -12.74 -28.96
C VAL A 11 67.03 -11.48 -28.14
N GLU A 12 67.99 -10.54 -28.13
CA GLU A 12 67.87 -9.26 -27.42
C GLU A 12 66.65 -8.45 -27.91
N ALA A 13 66.42 -8.41 -29.22
CA ALA A 13 65.24 -7.74 -29.80
C ALA A 13 63.92 -8.41 -29.38
N THR A 14 63.91 -9.74 -29.28
CA THR A 14 62.74 -10.52 -28.86
C THR A 14 62.43 -10.33 -27.38
N GLU A 15 63.46 -10.28 -26.52
CA GLU A 15 63.32 -9.97 -25.10
C GLU A 15 62.82 -8.53 -24.90
N GLY A 16 63.37 -7.57 -25.64
CA GLY A 16 62.90 -6.18 -25.64
C GLY A 16 61.45 -6.03 -26.11
N LEU A 17 61.05 -6.79 -27.14
CA LEU A 17 59.66 -6.81 -27.61
C LEU A 17 58.72 -7.41 -26.56
N THR A 18 59.12 -8.54 -25.94
CA THR A 18 58.34 -9.19 -24.87
C THR A 18 58.11 -8.24 -23.71
N ALA A 19 59.16 -7.57 -23.23
CA ALA A 19 59.05 -6.59 -22.16
C ALA A 19 58.14 -5.40 -22.53
N THR A 20 58.20 -4.94 -23.78
CA THR A 20 57.32 -3.86 -24.27
C THR A 20 55.86 -4.30 -24.30
N VAL A 21 55.58 -5.53 -24.77
CA VAL A 21 54.23 -6.10 -24.83
C VAL A 21 53.66 -6.30 -23.44
N ASP A 22 54.43 -6.84 -22.49
CA ASP A 22 53.99 -7.04 -21.11
C ASP A 22 53.65 -5.70 -20.42
N ASN A 23 54.46 -4.67 -20.64
CA ASN A 23 54.19 -3.32 -20.14
C ASN A 23 52.89 -2.76 -20.73
N GLN A 24 52.68 -2.91 -22.05
CA GLN A 24 51.43 -2.45 -22.69
C GLN A 24 50.20 -3.22 -22.21
N ILE A 25 50.29 -4.54 -22.01
CA ILE A 25 49.20 -5.35 -21.45
C ILE A 25 48.84 -4.87 -20.05
N SER A 26 49.85 -4.61 -19.21
CA SER A 26 49.64 -4.09 -17.85
C SER A 26 48.97 -2.72 -17.88
N GLU A 27 49.43 -1.80 -18.73
CA GLU A 27 48.79 -0.49 -18.91
C GLU A 27 47.34 -0.58 -19.38
N ILE A 28 47.06 -1.43 -20.38
CA ILE A 28 45.71 -1.65 -20.90
C ILE A 28 44.81 -2.21 -19.80
N THR A 29 45.30 -3.20 -19.05
CA THR A 29 44.56 -3.83 -17.94
C THR A 29 44.23 -2.81 -16.86
N ASN A 30 45.20 -1.96 -16.48
CA ASN A 30 45.00 -0.91 -15.49
C ASN A 30 44.01 0.15 -15.95
N LYS A 31 44.11 0.60 -17.21
CA LYS A 31 43.16 1.56 -17.81
C LYS A 31 41.76 0.97 -17.87
N LEU A 32 41.62 -0.28 -18.28
CA LEU A 32 40.33 -0.98 -18.35
C LEU A 32 39.71 -1.13 -16.97
N ASN A 33 40.48 -1.60 -15.98
CA ASN A 33 39.98 -1.75 -14.60
C ASN A 33 39.54 -0.42 -14.01
N THR A 34 40.30 0.65 -14.25
CA THR A 34 39.95 2.01 -13.80
C THR A 34 38.67 2.49 -14.48
N ALA A 35 38.57 2.38 -15.81
CA ALA A 35 37.39 2.79 -16.56
C ALA A 35 36.13 2.01 -16.15
N VAL A 36 36.26 0.71 -15.90
CA VAL A 36 35.16 -0.13 -15.41
C VAL A 36 34.72 0.29 -14.01
N ALA A 37 35.66 0.52 -13.09
CA ALA A 37 35.35 0.96 -11.73
C ALA A 37 34.67 2.35 -11.70
N GLU A 38 35.18 3.29 -12.51
CA GLU A 38 34.58 4.62 -12.66
C GLU A 38 33.18 4.55 -13.27
N THR A 39 33.01 3.74 -14.33
CA THR A 39 31.70 3.57 -14.98
C THR A 39 30.70 2.93 -14.03
N LYS A 40 31.11 1.90 -13.29
CA LYS A 40 30.27 1.27 -12.26
C LYS A 40 29.83 2.30 -11.22
N THR A 41 30.78 3.08 -10.69
CA THR A 41 30.47 4.14 -9.72
C THR A 41 29.47 5.16 -10.26
N LYS A 42 29.62 5.58 -11.52
CA LYS A 42 28.68 6.50 -12.19
C LYS A 42 27.29 5.88 -12.37
N VAL A 43 27.22 4.62 -12.82
CA VAL A 43 25.95 3.90 -13.00
C VAL A 43 25.24 3.72 -11.66
N ASP A 44 25.94 3.27 -10.63
CA ASP A 44 25.39 3.08 -9.28
C ASP A 44 24.86 4.40 -8.72
N ALA A 45 25.58 5.51 -8.91
CA ALA A 45 25.13 6.85 -8.52
C ALA A 45 23.88 7.31 -9.30
N HIS A 46 23.82 7.04 -10.61
CA HIS A 46 22.66 7.37 -11.44
C HIS A 46 21.42 6.55 -11.04
N LEU A 47 21.58 5.25 -10.77
CA LEU A 47 20.49 4.39 -10.31
C LEU A 47 19.96 4.86 -8.95
N ALA A 48 20.85 5.11 -7.99
CA ALA A 48 20.46 5.64 -6.69
C ALA A 48 19.71 6.99 -6.80
N SER A 49 20.16 7.87 -7.70
CA SER A 49 19.47 9.14 -7.96
C SER A 49 18.10 8.95 -8.61
N ALA A 50 17.95 7.98 -9.51
CA ALA A 50 16.68 7.66 -10.15
C ALA A 50 15.69 7.09 -9.14
N ASP A 51 16.13 6.16 -8.29
CA ASP A 51 15.31 5.56 -7.23
C ASP A 51 14.86 6.63 -6.22
N ALA A 52 15.76 7.52 -5.80
CA ALA A 52 15.41 8.62 -4.92
C ALA A 52 14.35 9.55 -5.54
N LEU A 53 14.45 9.83 -6.85
CA LEU A 53 13.48 10.66 -7.56
C LEU A 53 12.12 9.97 -7.67
N LEU A 54 12.08 8.68 -8.03
CA LEU A 54 10.85 7.90 -8.13
C LEU A 54 10.12 7.80 -6.78
N ASN A 55 10.85 7.51 -5.70
CA ASN A 55 10.30 7.49 -4.34
C ASN A 55 9.74 8.87 -3.96
N SER A 56 10.42 9.96 -4.36
CA SER A 56 9.92 11.31 -4.10
C SER A 56 8.62 11.62 -4.84
N TYR A 57 8.40 11.05 -6.03
CA TYR A 57 7.15 11.24 -6.77
C TYR A 57 5.99 10.48 -6.13
N GLU A 58 6.24 9.29 -5.62
CA GLU A 58 5.25 8.51 -4.87
C GLU A 58 4.78 9.26 -3.62
N GLU A 59 5.68 9.90 -2.88
CA GLU A 59 5.34 10.67 -1.67
C GLU A 59 4.64 12.01 -1.98
N ARG A 60 4.94 12.62 -3.13
CA ARG A 60 4.39 13.94 -3.52
C ARG A 60 3.13 13.85 -4.35
N GLN A 61 2.73 12.64 -4.77
CA GLN A 61 1.55 12.46 -5.58
C GLN A 61 0.30 12.89 -4.80
N SER A 62 -0.54 13.72 -5.43
CA SER A 62 -1.86 14.01 -4.88
C SER A 62 -2.79 12.83 -5.10
N HIS A 63 -3.49 12.46 -4.03
CA HIS A 63 -4.36 11.30 -3.99
C HIS A 63 -5.79 11.74 -3.65
N PHE A 64 -6.75 11.26 -4.45
CA PHE A 64 -8.16 11.56 -4.26
C PHE A 64 -8.92 10.27 -3.96
N ARG A 65 -9.83 10.30 -3.01
CA ARG A 65 -10.73 9.17 -2.78
C ARG A 65 -11.90 9.18 -3.75
N THR A 66 -12.28 7.99 -4.17
CA THR A 66 -13.48 7.72 -4.98
C THR A 66 -14.63 7.17 -4.14
N THR A 67 -14.36 6.72 -2.91
CA THR A 67 -15.38 6.35 -1.92
C THR A 67 -15.96 7.56 -1.23
N LYS A 68 -17.26 7.50 -0.92
CA LYS A 68 -17.96 8.45 -0.06
C LYS A 68 -17.67 8.16 1.41
N ASN A 69 -17.95 9.14 2.27
CA ASN A 69 -17.96 8.99 3.73
C ASN A 69 -16.79 8.19 4.33
N GLN A 70 -15.55 8.56 4.01
CA GLN A 70 -14.36 7.95 4.63
C GLN A 70 -14.36 8.14 6.16
N ALA A 71 -14.84 9.28 6.65
CA ALA A 71 -14.95 9.58 8.08
C ALA A 71 -15.98 8.71 8.84
N LEU A 72 -16.70 7.82 8.14
CA LEU A 72 -17.74 6.96 8.70
C LEU A 72 -18.79 7.72 9.53
N VAL A 73 -19.21 8.88 9.06
CA VAL A 73 -20.33 9.63 9.65
C VAL A 73 -21.58 8.75 9.62
N ALA A 74 -22.32 8.71 10.74
CA ALA A 74 -23.53 7.91 10.85
C ALA A 74 -24.62 8.38 9.87
N ASN A 75 -25.48 7.45 9.45
CA ASN A 75 -26.73 7.77 8.76
C ASN A 75 -27.71 8.49 9.71
N THR A 76 -28.82 9.00 9.18
CA THR A 76 -29.84 9.72 9.98
C THR A 76 -30.40 8.90 11.14
N ALA A 77 -30.46 7.57 11.01
CA ALA A 77 -30.93 6.67 12.06
C ALA A 77 -29.88 6.38 13.14
N GLY A 78 -28.61 6.77 12.94
CA GLY A 78 -27.51 6.47 13.85
C GLY A 78 -27.09 4.99 13.88
N THR A 79 -27.63 4.15 12.99
CA THR A 79 -27.48 2.68 13.05
C THR A 79 -26.36 2.14 12.16
N PHE A 80 -25.87 2.93 11.21
CA PHE A 80 -24.87 2.49 10.25
C PHE A 80 -24.11 3.69 9.65
N PRO A 81 -22.86 3.54 9.17
CA PRO A 81 -22.19 4.58 8.39
C PRO A 81 -22.98 4.96 7.13
N LEU A 82 -23.19 6.27 6.92
CA LEU A 82 -23.86 6.82 5.74
C LEU A 82 -23.13 6.41 4.44
N ASN A 83 -23.89 6.19 3.36
CA ASN A 83 -23.39 5.83 2.02
C ASN A 83 -22.63 4.49 1.90
N TRP A 84 -22.47 3.74 2.99
CA TRP A 84 -21.97 2.37 2.96
C TRP A 84 -23.15 1.39 2.97
N SER A 85 -23.14 0.43 2.05
CA SER A 85 -24.08 -0.68 2.10
C SER A 85 -23.65 -1.67 3.19
N SER A 86 -24.59 -2.30 3.89
CA SER A 86 -24.27 -3.17 5.03
C SER A 86 -23.60 -4.48 4.64
N GLY A 87 -23.86 -5.00 3.45
CA GLY A 87 -23.43 -6.35 3.08
C GLY A 87 -23.96 -7.36 4.10
N TYR A 88 -23.06 -8.19 4.65
CA TYR A 88 -23.37 -9.17 5.70
C TYR A 88 -23.02 -8.68 7.12
N VAL A 89 -22.82 -7.38 7.32
CA VAL A 89 -22.75 -6.79 8.65
C VAL A 89 -24.14 -6.86 9.29
N THR A 90 -24.23 -7.57 10.41
CA THR A 90 -25.48 -7.79 11.17
C THR A 90 -25.73 -6.72 12.21
N LYS A 91 -24.67 -6.09 12.71
CA LYS A 91 -24.75 -4.99 13.67
C LYS A 91 -23.55 -4.05 13.50
N ALA A 92 -23.81 -2.75 13.55
CA ALA A 92 -22.78 -1.72 13.60
C ALA A 92 -23.00 -0.86 14.85
N THR A 93 -21.95 -0.70 15.65
CA THR A 93 -21.97 0.11 16.88
C THR A 93 -20.95 1.23 16.72
N LEU A 94 -21.39 2.48 16.83
CA LEU A 94 -20.48 3.61 16.93
C LEU A 94 -19.80 3.55 18.30
N LEU A 95 -18.49 3.32 18.32
CA LEU A 95 -17.74 3.26 19.58
C LEU A 95 -17.29 4.64 20.02
N GLU A 96 -16.70 5.40 19.09
CA GLU A 96 -16.08 6.67 19.42
C GLU A 96 -16.01 7.59 18.20
N LYS A 97 -16.25 8.88 18.43
CA LYS A 97 -15.93 9.95 17.49
C LYS A 97 -14.58 10.53 17.89
N VAL A 98 -13.58 10.40 17.02
CA VAL A 98 -12.23 10.93 17.23
C VAL A 98 -12.17 12.37 16.73
N GLU A 99 -11.97 13.30 17.66
CA GLU A 99 -12.01 14.74 17.38
C GLU A 99 -10.61 15.36 17.27
N THR A 100 -10.42 16.25 16.29
CA THR A 100 -9.24 17.11 16.18
C THR A 100 -9.29 18.20 17.27
N ASP A 101 -8.20 18.90 17.52
CA ASP A 101 -8.05 19.89 18.61
C ASP A 101 -8.09 19.31 20.04
N ILE A 102 -7.83 18.02 20.18
CA ILE A 102 -7.75 17.36 21.49
C ILE A 102 -6.31 16.91 21.73
N ASP A 103 -5.75 17.27 22.88
CA ASP A 103 -4.39 16.89 23.26
C ASP A 103 -4.28 15.37 23.46
N ALA A 104 -3.13 14.79 23.09
CA ALA A 104 -2.97 13.33 23.01
C ALA A 104 -3.16 12.61 24.37
N ASP A 105 -2.90 13.29 25.48
CA ASP A 105 -3.09 12.78 26.85
C ASP A 105 -4.56 12.84 27.32
N GLN A 106 -5.40 13.65 26.66
CA GLN A 106 -6.84 13.76 26.92
C GLN A 106 -7.67 12.74 26.12
N ARG A 107 -7.05 12.04 25.17
CA ARG A 107 -7.71 11.05 24.30
C ARG A 107 -7.89 9.71 25.02
N THR A 108 -8.94 8.99 24.64
CA THR A 108 -9.14 7.61 25.11
C THR A 108 -8.04 6.69 24.57
N PRO A 109 -7.77 5.54 25.22
CA PRO A 109 -6.85 4.54 24.67
C PRO A 109 -7.23 4.06 23.26
N LEU A 110 -8.53 3.96 22.96
CA LEU A 110 -9.03 3.52 21.64
C LEU A 110 -8.73 4.55 20.56
N ALA A 111 -9.02 5.83 20.78
CA ALA A 111 -8.69 6.89 19.84
C ALA A 111 -7.18 6.96 19.58
N ARG A 112 -6.36 6.86 20.63
CA ARG A 112 -4.90 6.85 20.49
C ARG A 112 -4.38 5.66 19.71
N GLU A 113 -4.94 4.47 19.94
CA GLU A 113 -4.57 3.26 19.19
C GLU A 113 -4.79 3.46 17.68
N PHE A 114 -5.98 3.95 17.30
CA PHE A 114 -6.31 4.20 15.89
C PHE A 114 -5.52 5.38 15.29
N LEU A 115 -5.27 6.45 16.05
CA LEU A 115 -4.46 7.57 15.60
C LEU A 115 -2.99 7.18 15.40
N ARG A 116 -2.42 6.32 16.26
CA ARG A 116 -1.07 5.79 16.07
C ARG A 116 -0.98 4.86 14.87
N ALA A 117 -2.01 4.05 14.64
CA ALA A 117 -2.08 3.17 13.47
C ALA A 117 -2.09 3.93 12.13
N MET A 118 -2.46 5.21 12.14
CA MET A 118 -2.42 6.11 10.99
C MET A 118 -1.26 7.11 11.03
N ASP A 119 -0.31 6.95 11.96
CA ASP A 119 0.82 7.86 12.20
C ASP A 119 0.39 9.34 12.44
N SER A 120 -0.68 9.51 13.23
CA SER A 120 -1.32 10.82 13.47
C SER A 120 -1.82 11.00 14.91
N ASP A 121 -1.14 10.45 15.92
CA ASP A 121 -1.41 10.72 17.36
C ASP A 121 -0.95 12.14 17.75
N THR A 122 -1.56 13.13 17.12
CA THR A 122 -1.30 14.57 17.27
C THR A 122 -2.58 15.32 17.59
N LYS A 123 -2.44 16.56 18.11
CA LYS A 123 -3.56 17.43 18.42
C LYS A 123 -4.38 17.77 17.18
N TRP A 124 -3.70 18.07 16.07
CA TRP A 124 -4.31 18.59 14.85
C TRP A 124 -4.19 17.60 13.70
N PHE A 125 -5.32 17.08 13.25
CA PHE A 125 -5.45 16.31 12.03
C PHE A 125 -6.64 16.81 11.19
N ALA A 126 -6.69 16.38 9.93
CA ALA A 126 -7.50 17.00 8.87
C ALA A 126 -8.99 17.18 9.21
N GLN A 127 -9.64 16.16 9.78
CA GLN A 127 -11.06 16.20 10.10
C GLN A 127 -11.43 15.13 11.13
N ASN A 128 -12.50 15.34 11.91
CA ASN A 128 -13.03 14.34 12.81
C ASN A 128 -13.49 13.08 12.05
N PHE A 129 -13.32 11.90 12.66
CA PHE A 129 -13.78 10.63 12.08
C PHE A 129 -14.34 9.72 13.17
N ASN A 130 -14.97 8.62 12.77
CA ASN A 130 -15.62 7.69 13.68
C ASN A 130 -14.97 6.31 13.62
N ILE A 131 -14.88 5.67 14.79
CA ILE A 131 -14.51 4.27 14.96
C ILE A 131 -15.80 3.47 15.15
N TRP A 132 -16.02 2.50 14.28
CA TRP A 132 -17.19 1.62 14.34
C TRP A 132 -16.75 0.19 14.66
N GLU A 133 -17.51 -0.48 15.54
CA GLU A 133 -17.48 -1.92 15.68
C GLU A 133 -18.52 -2.56 14.77
N LEU A 134 -18.08 -3.51 13.94
CA LEU A 134 -18.91 -4.22 12.99
C LEU A 134 -18.95 -5.71 13.39
N GLU A 135 -20.13 -6.19 13.73
CA GLU A 135 -20.43 -7.61 13.81
C GLU A 135 -20.98 -8.08 12.46
N PHE A 136 -20.49 -9.19 11.94
CA PHE A 136 -20.92 -9.73 10.66
C PHE A 136 -21.15 -11.24 10.70
N ALA A 137 -22.03 -11.70 9.81
CA ALA A 137 -22.25 -13.11 9.56
C ALA A 137 -21.26 -13.60 8.49
N PRO A 138 -20.32 -14.51 8.83
CA PRO A 138 -19.34 -15.02 7.88
C PRO A 138 -19.98 -15.97 6.85
N ASN A 139 -21.03 -16.70 7.24
CA ASN A 139 -21.83 -17.52 6.32
C ASN A 139 -23.02 -16.70 5.79
N ARG A 140 -23.21 -16.70 4.46
CA ARG A 140 -24.34 -16.04 3.79
C ARG A 140 -25.71 -16.68 4.06
N GLY A 141 -25.72 -17.94 4.50
CA GLY A 141 -26.92 -18.76 4.70
C GLY A 141 -27.55 -19.25 3.38
N GLY A 142 -28.52 -20.16 3.53
CA GLY A 142 -29.31 -20.69 2.43
C GLY A 142 -28.49 -21.29 1.29
N GLU A 143 -28.97 -21.11 0.06
CA GLU A 143 -28.34 -21.61 -1.17
C GLU A 143 -26.95 -21.00 -1.41
N ASN A 144 -26.64 -19.85 -0.82
CA ASN A 144 -25.36 -19.15 -0.97
C ASN A 144 -24.33 -19.48 0.13
N SER A 145 -24.62 -20.45 0.99
CA SER A 145 -23.71 -20.88 2.08
C SER A 145 -22.34 -21.40 1.59
N HIS A 146 -22.25 -21.74 0.30
CA HIS A 146 -21.04 -22.20 -0.36
C HIS A 146 -20.16 -21.05 -0.92
N VAL A 147 -20.47 -19.79 -0.62
CA VAL A 147 -19.74 -18.60 -1.09
C VAL A 147 -19.39 -17.71 0.11
N ASP A 148 -18.20 -17.11 0.09
CA ASP A 148 -17.75 -16.20 1.15
C ASP A 148 -18.65 -14.97 1.28
N ALA A 149 -19.03 -14.62 2.50
CA ALA A 149 -19.72 -13.36 2.77
C ALA A 149 -18.79 -12.16 2.51
N TYR A 150 -19.38 -10.97 2.40
CA TYR A 150 -18.66 -9.71 2.29
C TYR A 150 -19.19 -8.71 3.32
N LEU A 151 -18.29 -7.85 3.79
CA LEU A 151 -18.62 -6.83 4.80
C LEU A 151 -19.23 -5.58 4.13
N MET A 152 -19.32 -4.47 4.87
CA MET A 152 -19.84 -3.22 4.32
C MET A 152 -19.09 -2.82 3.05
N TYR A 153 -19.81 -2.23 2.10
CA TYR A 153 -19.25 -1.97 0.78
C TYR A 153 -19.70 -0.66 0.16
N GLN A 154 -18.86 -0.17 -0.74
CA GLN A 154 -19.20 0.88 -1.68
C GLN A 154 -18.80 0.48 -3.09
N TYR A 155 -19.62 0.90 -4.04
CA TYR A 155 -19.29 0.88 -5.45
C TYR A 155 -18.39 2.07 -5.78
N THR A 156 -17.31 1.83 -6.53
CA THR A 156 -16.44 2.90 -7.04
C THR A 156 -16.10 2.66 -8.50
N ARG A 157 -15.97 3.74 -9.28
CA ARG A 157 -15.36 3.66 -10.61
C ARG A 157 -13.86 3.43 -10.43
N ARG A 158 -13.33 2.40 -11.10
CA ARG A 158 -11.96 1.95 -10.89
C ARG A 158 -11.06 2.56 -11.96
N ALA A 159 -10.14 3.44 -11.54
CA ALA A 159 -9.04 3.90 -12.37
C ALA A 159 -8.02 2.77 -12.63
N THR A 160 -7.02 3.01 -13.48
CA THR A 160 -5.98 2.01 -13.83
C THR A 160 -5.23 1.46 -12.61
N HIS A 161 -5.01 2.30 -11.60
CA HIS A 161 -4.40 1.91 -10.32
C HIS A 161 -5.13 2.61 -9.19
N VAL A 162 -5.50 1.85 -8.15
CA VAL A 162 -6.09 2.38 -6.92
C VAL A 162 -5.50 1.67 -5.71
N THR A 163 -5.46 2.38 -4.60
CA THR A 163 -5.14 1.82 -3.29
C THR A 163 -6.40 1.77 -2.45
N VAL A 164 -6.63 0.63 -1.80
CA VAL A 164 -7.76 0.42 -0.88
C VAL A 164 -7.17 0.24 0.51
N GLY A 165 -7.67 0.98 1.49
CA GLY A 165 -7.13 0.88 2.85
C GLY A 165 -8.10 1.36 3.92
N ALA A 166 -7.87 0.90 5.15
CA ALA A 166 -8.52 1.35 6.37
C ALA A 166 -7.62 1.06 7.58
N ILE A 167 -7.91 1.71 8.70
CA ILE A 167 -7.41 1.24 10.00
C ILE A 167 -8.39 0.21 10.54
N VAL A 168 -7.91 -1.01 10.79
CA VAL A 168 -8.75 -2.14 11.21
C VAL A 168 -8.13 -2.87 12.38
N LYS A 169 -8.98 -3.31 13.30
CA LYS A 169 -8.64 -4.19 14.41
C LYS A 169 -9.58 -5.39 14.45
N HIS A 170 -9.03 -6.59 14.61
CA HIS A 170 -9.83 -7.78 14.84
C HIS A 170 -10.17 -7.90 16.32
N ILE A 171 -11.44 -8.19 16.63
CA ILE A 171 -11.92 -8.34 18.00
C ILE A 171 -12.19 -9.80 18.33
N SER A 172 -12.96 -10.50 17.47
CA SER A 172 -13.29 -11.90 17.70
C SER A 172 -13.82 -12.60 16.44
N GLY A 173 -13.87 -13.93 16.48
CA GLY A 173 -14.46 -14.75 15.43
C GLY A 173 -13.64 -14.80 14.14
N VAL A 174 -14.31 -14.97 13.00
CA VAL A 174 -13.66 -15.09 11.68
C VAL A 174 -12.92 -13.80 11.33
N VAL A 175 -11.66 -13.92 10.91
CA VAL A 175 -10.85 -12.77 10.46
C VAL A 175 -11.19 -12.47 8.99
N PRO A 176 -11.71 -11.27 8.66
CA PRO A 176 -11.95 -10.90 7.27
C PRO A 176 -10.64 -10.56 6.54
N HIS A 177 -10.65 -10.68 5.22
CA HIS A 177 -9.48 -10.45 4.36
C HIS A 177 -9.85 -9.73 3.07
N GLY A 178 -8.86 -9.32 2.29
CA GLY A 178 -9.05 -8.58 1.04
C GLY A 178 -9.47 -7.12 1.24
N MET A 179 -9.32 -6.31 0.19
CA MET A 179 -9.63 -4.88 0.19
C MET A 179 -9.04 -4.17 1.42
N TRP A 180 -9.85 -3.42 2.16
CA TRP A 180 -9.43 -2.69 3.36
C TRP A 180 -9.23 -3.56 4.62
N CYS A 181 -9.40 -4.90 4.54
CA CYS A 181 -8.97 -5.84 5.58
C CYS A 181 -7.76 -6.69 5.15
N GLN A 182 -7.17 -6.44 3.98
CA GLN A 182 -6.01 -7.21 3.55
C GLN A 182 -4.84 -7.00 4.52
N GLY A 183 -4.29 -8.11 5.02
CA GLY A 183 -3.21 -8.11 6.01
C GLY A 183 -3.68 -8.13 7.47
N LEU A 184 -4.99 -8.06 7.75
CA LEU A 184 -5.53 -8.15 9.11
C LEU A 184 -5.23 -9.53 9.72
N GLN A 185 -4.83 -9.56 11.00
CA GLN A 185 -4.63 -10.79 11.76
C GLN A 185 -5.37 -10.72 13.11
N ALA A 186 -5.68 -11.89 13.67
CA ALA A 186 -6.32 -11.98 14.97
C ALA A 186 -5.36 -11.59 16.10
N GLY A 187 -5.89 -10.87 17.10
CA GLY A 187 -5.14 -10.52 18.31
C GLY A 187 -4.10 -9.41 18.16
N GLU A 188 -4.02 -8.78 16.98
CA GLU A 188 -3.15 -7.63 16.75
C GLU A 188 -3.83 -6.30 17.16
N PRO A 189 -3.05 -5.26 17.50
CA PRO A 189 -3.58 -3.91 17.67
C PRO A 189 -4.16 -3.39 16.35
N ALA A 190 -4.94 -2.30 16.44
CA ALA A 190 -5.40 -1.60 15.25
C ALA A 190 -4.20 -1.23 14.36
N LYS A 191 -4.33 -1.49 13.06
CA LYS A 191 -3.28 -1.22 12.08
C LYS A 191 -3.84 -0.85 10.73
N LEU A 192 -3.01 -0.26 9.89
CA LEU A 192 -3.32 -0.07 8.48
C LEU A 192 -3.41 -1.43 7.78
N CYS A 193 -4.57 -1.69 7.20
CA CYS A 193 -4.85 -2.84 6.35
C CYS A 193 -5.26 -2.33 4.97
N GLY A 194 -4.89 -3.05 3.92
CA GLY A 194 -5.15 -2.58 2.56
C GLY A 194 -4.47 -3.38 1.47
N THR A 195 -4.78 -2.99 0.23
CA THR A 195 -4.16 -3.58 -0.95
C THR A 195 -4.17 -2.60 -2.12
N HIS A 196 -3.34 -2.88 -3.11
CA HIS A 196 -3.31 -2.16 -4.38
C HIS A 196 -4.05 -2.97 -5.43
N TYR A 197 -4.96 -2.31 -6.14
CA TYR A 197 -5.65 -2.90 -7.28
C TYR A 197 -5.20 -2.24 -8.56
N THR A 198 -4.74 -3.07 -9.49
CA THR A 198 -4.33 -2.66 -10.83
C THR A 198 -5.21 -3.35 -11.87
N HIS A 199 -5.43 -2.68 -12.99
CA HIS A 199 -6.09 -3.30 -14.14
C HIS A 199 -5.68 -2.66 -15.45
N SER A 200 -5.62 -3.46 -16.51
CA SER A 200 -5.22 -2.99 -17.85
C SER A 200 -6.38 -2.40 -18.67
N GLN A 201 -7.63 -2.59 -18.24
CA GLN A 201 -8.81 -2.13 -18.99
C GLN A 201 -9.44 -0.87 -18.36
N ARG A 202 -9.96 0.01 -19.21
CA ARG A 202 -10.68 1.23 -18.81
C ARG A 202 -12.18 0.94 -18.65
N ASN A 203 -12.91 1.84 -17.98
CA ASN A 203 -14.35 1.74 -17.72
C ASN A 203 -14.78 0.49 -16.93
N ARG A 204 -14.04 0.17 -15.86
CA ARG A 204 -14.40 -0.89 -14.91
C ARG A 204 -14.85 -0.28 -13.59
N TYR A 205 -15.54 -1.09 -12.80
CA TYR A 205 -15.91 -0.75 -11.44
C TYR A 205 -15.26 -1.70 -10.45
N LEU A 206 -15.30 -1.30 -9.18
CA LEU A 206 -14.85 -2.07 -8.04
C LEU A 206 -15.92 -2.04 -6.96
N HIS A 207 -16.23 -3.19 -6.38
CA HIS A 207 -16.85 -3.24 -5.07
C HIS A 207 -15.76 -3.22 -4.01
N CYS A 208 -15.73 -2.15 -3.22
CA CYS A 208 -14.81 -2.02 -2.10
C CYS A 208 -15.38 -2.77 -0.90
N HIS A 209 -15.12 -4.08 -0.81
CA HIS A 209 -15.55 -4.92 0.31
C HIS A 209 -14.53 -6.00 0.71
N PRO A 210 -14.22 -6.15 2.01
CA PRO A 210 -13.56 -7.32 2.52
C PRO A 210 -14.45 -8.54 2.37
N TYR A 211 -13.81 -9.69 2.24
CA TYR A 211 -14.45 -10.99 2.32
C TYR A 211 -14.31 -11.55 3.72
N SER A 212 -15.30 -12.31 4.14
CA SER A 212 -15.19 -13.18 5.31
C SER A 212 -15.17 -14.62 4.82
N ALA A 213 -14.11 -15.35 5.17
CA ALA A 213 -13.91 -16.75 4.80
C ALA A 213 -14.85 -17.68 5.60
N GLY A 214 -16.15 -17.54 5.35
CA GLY A 214 -17.22 -18.21 6.09
C GLY A 214 -18.00 -19.23 5.29
N LYS A 215 -17.54 -19.55 4.07
CA LYS A 215 -18.07 -20.64 3.28
C LYS A 215 -18.18 -21.92 4.13
N ASN A 216 -19.37 -22.51 4.14
CA ASN A 216 -19.69 -23.75 4.86
C ASN A 216 -19.50 -23.70 6.39
N LEU A 217 -19.32 -22.53 7.01
CA LEU A 217 -19.28 -22.41 8.49
C LEU A 217 -20.70 -22.44 9.08
N PRO A 218 -20.89 -22.77 10.36
CA PRO A 218 -22.20 -22.69 11.01
C PRO A 218 -22.83 -21.28 10.91
N ALA A 219 -24.17 -21.21 10.77
CA ALA A 219 -24.88 -19.94 10.55
C ALA A 219 -24.88 -19.01 11.78
N ASP A 220 -24.63 -19.56 12.96
CA ASP A 220 -24.52 -18.84 14.23
C ASP A 220 -23.11 -18.25 14.45
N GLN A 221 -22.11 -18.63 13.66
CA GLN A 221 -20.80 -17.97 13.72
C GLN A 221 -20.91 -16.48 13.42
N LYS A 222 -20.01 -15.72 14.03
CA LYS A 222 -19.85 -14.28 13.86
C LYS A 222 -18.38 -13.94 13.70
N GLY A 223 -18.12 -12.77 13.11
CA GLY A 223 -16.86 -12.07 13.28
C GLY A 223 -17.13 -10.65 13.76
N VAL A 224 -16.19 -10.10 14.52
CA VAL A 224 -16.25 -8.74 15.03
C VAL A 224 -14.94 -8.03 14.72
N ILE A 225 -15.04 -6.86 14.10
CA ILE A 225 -13.91 -5.96 13.84
C ILE A 225 -14.23 -4.55 14.28
N GLN A 226 -13.20 -3.74 14.54
CA GLN A 226 -13.31 -2.29 14.61
C GLN A 226 -12.65 -1.68 13.38
N VAL A 227 -13.24 -0.63 12.83
CA VAL A 227 -12.79 0.00 11.58
C VAL A 227 -12.90 1.51 11.63
N ALA A 228 -11.92 2.18 11.02
CA ALA A 228 -11.93 3.61 10.74
C ALA A 228 -11.32 3.92 9.38
N LEU A 229 -11.77 5.02 8.77
CA LEU A 229 -11.20 5.59 7.55
C LEU A 229 -11.09 4.67 6.31
N PRO A 230 -12.06 3.77 6.02
CA PRO A 230 -12.02 2.97 4.81
C PRO A 230 -12.17 3.85 3.57
N ALA A 231 -11.26 3.69 2.61
CA ALA A 231 -11.32 4.39 1.34
C ALA A 231 -10.74 3.59 0.17
N VAL A 232 -11.21 3.95 -1.03
CA VAL A 232 -10.51 3.67 -2.30
C VAL A 232 -9.95 4.99 -2.79
N VAL A 233 -8.67 5.00 -3.10
CA VAL A 233 -7.88 6.18 -3.41
C VAL A 233 -7.17 6.00 -4.75
N THR A 234 -7.13 7.04 -5.58
CA THR A 234 -6.44 7.01 -6.89
C THR A 234 -4.93 6.82 -6.71
N GLY A 235 -4.32 5.97 -7.54
CA GLY A 235 -2.87 5.76 -7.53
C GLY A 235 -2.37 4.83 -6.43
N HIS A 236 -1.05 4.80 -6.24
CA HIS A 236 -0.37 3.97 -5.26
C HIS A 236 -0.09 4.79 -4.00
N VAL A 237 -0.70 4.42 -2.88
CA VAL A 237 -0.41 4.99 -1.56
C VAL A 237 0.29 3.92 -0.73
N PRO A 238 1.57 4.09 -0.35
CA PRO A 238 2.30 3.07 0.39
C PRO A 238 1.58 2.67 1.69
N LEU A 239 1.29 1.37 1.86
CA LEU A 239 0.53 0.84 2.99
C LEU A 239 1.40 0.41 4.17
N ASP A 240 2.71 0.54 4.04
CA ASP A 240 3.71 0.43 5.09
C ASP A 240 4.00 1.77 5.79
N LYS A 241 3.40 2.86 5.29
CA LYS A 241 3.49 4.22 5.83
C LYS A 241 2.15 4.62 6.50
N ALA A 242 1.92 5.93 6.58
CA ALA A 242 0.73 6.53 7.16
C ALA A 242 -0.52 6.35 6.26
N TRP A 243 -1.69 6.32 6.90
CA TRP A 243 -2.99 6.45 6.24
C TRP A 243 -3.66 7.74 6.69
N GLY A 244 -4.58 8.27 5.89
CA GLY A 244 -5.17 9.56 6.21
C GLY A 244 -6.52 9.77 5.57
N GLN A 245 -7.03 10.98 5.71
CA GLN A 245 -8.23 11.41 5.01
C GLN A 245 -7.87 12.02 3.67
N PHE A 246 -8.51 11.55 2.62
CA PHE A 246 -8.27 12.00 1.26
C PHE A 246 -9.42 12.87 0.77
N ALA A 247 -9.09 13.85 -0.08
CA ALA A 247 -10.09 14.70 -0.73
C ALA A 247 -11.01 13.84 -1.60
N TYR A 248 -12.32 14.08 -1.52
CA TYR A 248 -13.31 13.37 -2.33
C TYR A 248 -13.39 13.97 -3.73
N ILE A 249 -13.27 13.14 -4.77
CA ILE A 249 -13.35 13.63 -6.16
C ILE A 249 -14.75 14.18 -6.52
N GLY A 250 -15.78 13.82 -5.76
CA GLY A 250 -17.16 14.27 -6.00
C GLY A 250 -17.98 13.29 -6.83
N ASP A 251 -19.30 13.34 -6.68
CA ASP A 251 -20.25 12.55 -7.49
C ASP A 251 -20.41 13.15 -8.89
N ASP A 252 -20.40 14.48 -8.98
CA ASP A 252 -20.58 15.25 -10.23
C ASP A 252 -19.31 15.32 -11.08
N ALA A 253 -18.19 14.76 -10.60
CA ALA A 253 -16.96 14.61 -11.38
C ALA A 253 -17.09 13.60 -12.54
N TYR A 254 -18.25 12.96 -12.64
CA TYR A 254 -18.61 12.10 -13.75
C TYR A 254 -19.70 12.78 -14.57
N ASP A 255 -19.52 12.86 -15.89
CA ASP A 255 -20.53 13.42 -16.80
C ASP A 255 -21.91 12.84 -16.49
N VAL A 256 -22.79 13.70 -15.99
CA VAL A 256 -24.21 13.40 -15.83
C VAL A 256 -24.89 13.96 -17.06
N VAL A 257 -25.11 13.12 -18.07
CA VAL A 257 -25.97 13.51 -19.20
C VAL A 257 -27.40 13.36 -18.70
N THR A 258 -27.98 14.46 -18.22
CA THR A 258 -29.42 14.59 -17.94
C THR A 258 -30.21 14.70 -19.23
#